data_AF-A0A067DKZ6-F1
#
_entry.id   AF-A0A067DKZ6-F1
#
_cell.length_a   1.000
_cell.length_b   1.000
_cell.length_c   1.000
_cell.angle_alpha   90.00
_cell.angle_beta   90.00
_cell.angle_gamma   90.00
#
_symmetry.space_group_name_H-M   'P 1'
#
loop_
_entity.id
_entity.type
_entity.pdbx_description
1 polymer ?
#
loop_
_entity_poly.entity_id
_entity_poly.type
_entity_poly.pdbx_seq_one_letter_code
_entity_poly.pdbx_strand_id
1 'polypeptide(L)'
;GDVLNHGSLVKAIKQVDVVISTVGHTLLADQVKIIAAIKEAGNVKRFFPSEFGNDVDRVNAVEPAKSAFVTKAKIRRAVEAEGIPYTYVASNFFAGYFLPNLSQPGATAPPRDK
;
A
#
# COMPACT_ATOMS: atom_id res chain seq x y z
N GLY A 1 -6.26 1.12 -18.04
CA GLY A 1 -4.85 0.67 -18.02
C GLY A 1 -4.75 -0.58 -17.16
N ASP A 2 -3.65 -1.29 -17.23
CA ASP A 2 -3.38 -2.52 -16.46
C ASP A 2 -2.05 -2.34 -15.71
N VAL A 3 -2.05 -2.60 -14.40
CA VAL A 3 -0.84 -2.52 -13.55
C VAL A 3 0.24 -3.51 -13.99
N LEU A 4 -0.13 -4.59 -14.67
CA LEU A 4 0.81 -5.58 -15.20
C LEU A 4 1.37 -5.17 -16.57
N ASN A 5 0.80 -4.15 -17.23
CA ASN A 5 1.24 -3.64 -18.51
C ASN A 5 2.02 -2.32 -18.35
N HIS A 6 3.35 -2.42 -18.41
CA HIS A 6 4.28 -1.30 -18.23
C HIS A 6 4.03 -0.12 -19.17
N GLY A 7 3.85 -0.38 -20.47
CA GLY A 7 3.59 0.69 -21.45
C GLY A 7 2.31 1.47 -21.16
N SER A 8 1.26 0.78 -20.69
CA SER A 8 0.02 1.42 -20.27
C SER A 8 0.19 2.28 -19.01
N LEU A 9 1.00 1.83 -18.05
CA LEU A 9 1.34 2.58 -16.84
C LEU A 9 2.12 3.85 -17.18
N VAL A 10 3.20 3.76 -17.94
CA VAL A 10 4.01 4.92 -18.32
C VAL A 10 3.17 5.96 -19.06
N LYS A 11 2.34 5.51 -20.02
CA LYS A 11 1.44 6.41 -20.76
C LYS A 11 0.48 7.15 -19.83
N ALA A 12 -0.08 6.47 -18.84
CA ALA A 12 -0.98 7.10 -17.87
C ALA A 12 -0.23 8.05 -16.91
N ILE A 13 0.94 7.63 -16.40
CA ILE A 13 1.70 8.39 -15.40
C ILE A 13 2.25 9.70 -15.97
N LYS A 14 2.65 9.73 -17.25
CA LYS A 14 3.07 10.96 -17.94
C LYS A 14 2.00 12.07 -17.98
N GLN A 15 0.75 11.74 -17.70
CA GLN A 15 -0.37 12.68 -17.72
C GLN A 15 -0.73 13.23 -16.33
N VAL A 16 -0.06 12.81 -15.26
CA VAL A 16 -0.41 13.17 -13.87
C VAL A 16 0.79 13.60 -13.05
N ASP A 17 0.58 14.48 -12.08
CA ASP A 17 1.60 14.89 -11.12
C ASP A 17 1.71 13.93 -9.93
N VAL A 18 0.62 13.25 -9.57
CA VAL A 18 0.52 12.43 -8.36
C VAL A 18 -0.02 11.05 -8.73
N VAL A 19 0.61 10.02 -8.18
CA VAL A 19 0.18 8.63 -8.34
C VAL A 19 -0.24 8.08 -6.98
N ILE A 20 -1.45 7.52 -6.91
CA ILE A 20 -1.98 6.87 -5.70
C ILE A 20 -2.31 5.41 -6.04
N SER A 21 -1.59 4.49 -5.42
CA SER A 21 -1.81 3.04 -5.55
C SER A 21 -2.68 2.54 -4.40
N THR A 22 -3.84 1.98 -4.71
CA THR A 22 -4.76 1.35 -3.75
C THR A 22 -4.96 -0.13 -4.04
N VAL A 23 -3.93 -0.79 -4.61
CA VAL A 23 -4.02 -2.21 -4.97
C VAL A 23 -4.15 -3.10 -3.73
N GLY A 24 -4.90 -4.18 -3.85
CA GLY A 24 -5.12 -5.15 -2.78
C GLY A 24 -3.89 -6.03 -2.48
N HIS A 25 -4.03 -6.88 -1.46
CA HIS A 25 -2.95 -7.74 -0.95
C HIS A 25 -2.27 -8.59 -2.03
N THR A 26 -3.03 -9.10 -3.00
CA THR A 26 -2.54 -9.96 -4.08
C THR A 26 -1.55 -9.27 -5.03
N LEU A 27 -1.59 -7.94 -5.10
CA LEU A 27 -0.77 -7.13 -6.01
C LEU A 27 0.23 -6.23 -5.28
N LEU A 28 0.42 -6.41 -3.97
CA LEU A 28 1.35 -5.58 -3.19
C LEU A 28 2.79 -5.65 -3.74
N ALA A 29 3.24 -6.86 -4.10
CA ALA A 29 4.57 -7.07 -4.67
C ALA A 29 4.70 -6.49 -6.08
N ASP A 30 3.60 -6.44 -6.85
CA ASP A 30 3.58 -5.90 -8.20
C ASP A 30 3.73 -4.37 -8.25
N GLN A 31 3.67 -3.67 -7.11
CA GLN A 31 3.92 -2.23 -7.06
C GLN A 31 5.32 -1.83 -7.54
N VAL A 32 6.28 -2.78 -7.61
CA VAL A 32 7.58 -2.55 -8.27
C VAL A 32 7.43 -2.13 -9.74
N LYS A 33 6.37 -2.57 -10.42
CA LYS A 33 6.06 -2.16 -11.81
C LYS A 33 5.59 -0.71 -11.86
N ILE A 34 4.81 -0.27 -10.88
CA ILE A 34 4.39 1.13 -10.75
C ILE A 34 5.61 2.01 -10.49
N ILE A 35 6.51 1.59 -9.59
CA ILE A 35 7.77 2.28 -9.28
C ILE A 35 8.61 2.46 -10.56
N ALA A 36 8.83 1.38 -11.32
CA ALA A 36 9.56 1.42 -12.57
C ALA A 36 8.93 2.40 -13.59
N ALA A 37 7.60 2.36 -13.72
CA ALA A 37 6.89 3.26 -14.63
C ALA A 37 6.93 4.73 -14.18
N ILE A 38 6.87 5.00 -12.86
CA ILE A 38 7.05 6.35 -12.30
C ILE A 38 8.45 6.87 -12.63
N LYS A 39 9.47 6.03 -12.43
CA LYS A 39 10.86 6.38 -12.71
C LYS A 39 11.07 6.75 -14.18
N GLU A 40 10.51 5.97 -15.09
CA GLU A 40 10.57 6.23 -16.54
C GLU A 40 9.79 7.49 -16.93
N ALA A 41 8.62 7.72 -16.34
CA ALA A 41 7.80 8.88 -16.66
C ALA A 41 8.45 10.20 -16.23
N GLY A 42 9.11 10.21 -15.07
CA GLY A 42 9.97 11.33 -14.61
C GLY A 42 9.24 12.61 -14.19
N ASN A 43 7.91 12.66 -14.28
CA ASN A 43 7.10 13.86 -14.01
C ASN A 43 6.35 13.81 -12.66
N VAL A 44 6.46 12.73 -11.89
CA VAL A 44 5.69 12.54 -10.66
C VAL A 44 6.26 13.36 -9.49
N LYS A 45 5.43 14.22 -8.91
CA LYS A 45 5.71 15.06 -7.75
C LYS A 45 5.42 14.37 -6.41
N ARG A 46 4.57 13.32 -6.41
CA ARG A 46 4.30 12.50 -5.22
C ARG A 46 3.74 11.12 -5.57
N PHE A 47 4.25 10.09 -4.92
CA PHE A 47 3.72 8.73 -4.95
C PHE A 47 3.17 8.31 -3.58
N PHE A 48 1.97 7.74 -3.58
CA PHE A 48 1.33 7.10 -2.43
C PHE A 48 1.22 5.59 -2.72
N PRO A 49 2.12 4.75 -2.18
CA PRO A 49 1.98 3.30 -2.30
C PRO A 49 0.78 2.79 -1.48
N SER A 50 0.36 1.55 -1.76
CA SER A 50 -0.76 0.89 -1.06
C SER A 50 -0.41 0.56 0.39
N GLU A 51 -0.59 1.56 1.27
CA GLU A 51 -0.22 1.53 2.67
C GLU A 51 -1.44 1.39 3.58
N PHE A 52 -2.28 2.43 3.64
CA PHE A 52 -3.63 2.53 4.24
C PHE A 52 -3.95 1.57 5.39
N GLY A 53 -3.05 1.48 6.37
CA GLY A 53 -3.16 0.57 7.50
C GLY A 53 -2.21 0.96 8.62
N ASN A 54 -1.64 -0.03 9.31
CA ASN A 54 -0.57 0.21 10.28
C ASN A 54 0.71 0.69 9.60
N ASP A 55 1.51 1.47 10.33
CA ASP A 55 2.87 1.82 9.90
C ASP A 55 3.76 0.57 9.91
N VAL A 56 4.10 0.04 8.74
CA VAL A 56 4.78 -1.25 8.59
C VAL A 56 6.24 -1.26 9.07
N ASP A 57 6.85 -0.08 9.30
CA ASP A 57 8.17 0.02 9.91
C ASP A 57 8.08 0.06 11.46
N ARG A 58 6.87 0.06 12.05
CA ARG A 58 6.61 0.18 13.50
C ARG A 58 5.58 -0.85 14.00
N VAL A 59 5.74 -2.11 13.62
CA VAL A 59 4.85 -3.22 14.00
C VAL A 59 5.62 -4.40 14.58
N ASN A 60 4.98 -5.09 15.54
CA ASN A 60 5.44 -6.38 16.08
C ASN A 60 4.45 -7.49 15.69
N ALA A 61 4.21 -7.64 14.38
CA ALA A 61 3.21 -8.57 13.88
C ALA A 61 3.72 -10.02 13.83
N VAL A 62 2.79 -10.96 14.01
CA VAL A 62 3.00 -12.39 13.74
C VAL A 62 2.36 -12.78 12.40
N GLU A 63 2.62 -14.00 11.95
CA GLU A 63 1.96 -14.51 10.75
C GLU A 63 0.45 -14.67 10.95
N PRO A 64 -0.37 -14.48 9.89
CA PRO A 64 0.02 -14.22 8.50
C PRO A 64 0.27 -12.74 8.17
N ALA A 65 -0.03 -11.82 9.09
CA ALA A 65 0.06 -10.37 8.83
C ALA A 65 1.51 -9.91 8.59
N LYS A 66 2.48 -10.51 9.28
CA LYS A 66 3.91 -10.22 9.15
C LYS A 66 4.38 -10.27 7.70
N SER A 67 4.02 -11.31 6.94
CA SER A 67 4.38 -11.44 5.52
C SER A 67 3.92 -10.25 4.67
N ALA A 68 2.69 -9.76 4.89
CA ALA A 68 2.17 -8.60 4.17
C ALA A 68 2.92 -7.29 4.52
N PHE A 69 3.22 -7.09 5.81
CA PHE A 69 3.99 -5.92 6.27
C PHE A 69 5.43 -5.93 5.75
N VAL A 70 6.09 -7.09 5.70
CA VAL A 70 7.42 -7.23 5.09
C VAL A 70 7.39 -6.84 3.61
N THR A 71 6.37 -7.27 2.86
CA THR A 71 6.22 -6.87 1.45
C THR A 71 6.07 -5.35 1.31
N LYS A 72 5.23 -4.72 2.12
CA LYS A 72 5.07 -3.25 2.13
C LYS A 72 6.37 -2.53 2.49
N ALA A 73 7.10 -2.99 3.51
CA ALA A 73 8.40 -2.42 3.87
C ALA A 73 9.41 -2.52 2.71
N LYS A 74 9.44 -3.64 1.96
CA LYS A 74 10.26 -3.76 0.76
C LYS A 74 9.87 -2.76 -0.32
N ILE A 75 8.57 -2.52 -0.52
CA ILE A 75 8.08 -1.48 -1.44
C ILE A 75 8.54 -0.09 -0.99
N ARG A 76 8.46 0.24 0.31
CA ARG A 76 9.00 1.50 0.85
C ARG A 76 10.48 1.69 0.50
N ARG A 77 11.30 0.67 0.78
CA ARG A 77 12.75 0.70 0.46
C ARG A 77 13.01 0.86 -1.04
N ALA A 78 12.19 0.24 -1.90
CA ALA A 78 12.30 0.40 -3.36
C ALA A 78 11.94 1.82 -3.83
N VAL A 79 10.87 2.42 -3.29
CA VAL A 79 10.47 3.81 -3.58
C VAL A 79 11.59 4.79 -3.17
N GLU A 80 12.15 4.59 -1.98
CA GLU A 80 13.24 5.40 -1.43
C GLU A 80 14.51 5.28 -2.27
N ALA A 81 14.90 4.06 -2.65
CA ALA A 81 16.10 3.80 -3.45
C ALA A 81 16.04 4.47 -4.84
N GLU A 82 14.85 4.59 -5.42
CA GLU A 82 14.64 5.24 -6.73
C GLU A 82 14.59 6.78 -6.64
N GLY A 83 14.60 7.34 -5.43
CA GLY A 83 14.51 8.78 -5.18
C GLY A 83 13.15 9.38 -5.55
N ILE A 84 12.09 8.56 -5.58
CA ILE A 84 10.73 9.02 -5.91
C ILE A 84 10.16 9.80 -4.72
N PRO A 85 9.64 11.03 -4.89
CA PRO A 85 8.97 11.74 -3.80
C PRO A 85 7.75 10.96 -3.31
N TYR A 86 7.64 10.68 -2.01
CA TYR A 86 6.62 9.76 -1.48
C TYR A 86 5.86 10.26 -0.26
N THR A 87 4.73 9.61 0.03
CA THR A 87 4.01 9.71 1.30
C THR A 87 3.39 8.37 1.65
N TYR A 88 3.73 7.86 2.84
CA TYR A 88 3.12 6.65 3.39
C TYR A 88 1.96 7.05 4.30
N VAL A 89 0.77 6.54 3.99
CA VAL A 89 -0.45 6.87 4.75
C VAL A 89 -0.74 5.75 5.74
N ALA A 90 -0.39 5.97 7.01
CA ALA A 90 -0.72 5.08 8.11
C ALA A 90 -2.11 5.43 8.68
N SER A 91 -3.17 4.95 8.02
CA SER A 91 -4.57 5.24 8.41
C SER A 91 -5.11 4.34 9.54
N ASN A 92 -4.28 3.44 10.08
CA ASN A 92 -4.62 2.52 11.16
C ASN A 92 -5.80 1.59 10.80
N PHE A 93 -6.81 1.50 11.66
CA PHE A 93 -7.90 0.56 11.56
C PHE A 93 -9.14 1.21 10.93
N PHE A 94 -9.60 0.67 9.80
CA PHE A 94 -10.86 1.11 9.18
C PHE A 94 -12.05 0.91 10.12
N ALA A 95 -12.79 1.99 10.37
CA ALA A 95 -13.99 1.93 11.22
C ALA A 95 -15.00 0.90 10.70
N GLY A 96 -15.29 0.87 9.39
CA GLY A 96 -16.24 -0.09 8.81
C GLY A 96 -15.81 -1.55 8.86
N TYR A 97 -14.54 -1.85 9.14
CA TYR A 97 -14.02 -3.22 9.20
C TYR A 97 -13.76 -3.68 10.64
N PHE A 98 -13.06 -2.86 11.42
CA PHE A 98 -12.58 -3.27 12.75
C PHE A 98 -13.51 -2.85 13.89
N LEU A 99 -14.22 -1.72 13.79
CA LEU A 99 -15.08 -1.24 14.87
C LEU A 99 -16.27 -2.18 15.17
N PRO A 100 -16.96 -2.79 14.17
CA PRO A 100 -18.09 -3.66 14.43
C PRO A 100 -17.80 -4.90 15.28
N ASN A 101 -16.54 -5.35 15.33
CA ASN A 101 -16.14 -6.55 16.06
C ASN A 101 -14.90 -6.35 16.95
N LEU A 102 -14.48 -5.10 17.17
CA LEU A 102 -13.27 -4.73 17.90
C LEU A 102 -12.03 -5.54 17.48
N SER A 103 -11.88 -5.75 16.17
CA SER A 103 -10.79 -6.52 15.56
C SER A 103 -10.71 -7.99 16.01
N GLN A 104 -11.83 -8.59 16.43
CA GLN A 104 -11.90 -10.00 16.80
C GLN A 104 -12.21 -10.87 15.57
N PRO A 105 -11.27 -11.71 15.12
CA PRO A 105 -11.50 -12.55 13.94
C PRO A 105 -12.71 -13.47 14.14
N GLY A 106 -13.60 -13.50 13.14
CA GLY A 106 -14.80 -14.35 13.15
C GLY A 106 -15.99 -13.81 13.95
N ALA A 107 -15.80 -12.75 14.75
CA ALA A 107 -16.90 -12.10 15.46
C ALA A 107 -17.67 -11.15 14.54
N THR A 108 -19.00 -11.14 14.68
CA THR A 108 -19.92 -10.25 13.94
C THR A 108 -20.42 -9.07 14.78
N ALA A 109 -20.11 -9.06 16.08
CA ALA A 109 -20.44 -8.00 17.03
C ALA A 109 -19.36 -7.90 18.12
N PRO A 110 -19.28 -6.79 18.88
CA PRO A 110 -18.35 -6.67 20.00
C PRO A 110 -18.71 -7.66 21.13
N PRO A 111 -17.75 -8.08 21.97
CA PRO A 111 -18.03 -8.84 23.18
C PRO A 111 -19.04 -8.13 24.07
N ARG A 112 -19.95 -8.91 24.65
CA ARG A 112 -20.98 -8.42 25.56
C ARG A 112 -20.75 -8.84 27.01
N ASP A 113 -19.75 -9.68 27.24
CA ASP A 113 -19.40 -10.19 28.56
C ASP A 113 -18.61 -9.12 29.34
N LYS A 114 -18.90 -9.03 30.65
CA LYS A 114 -18.23 -8.13 31.61
C LYS A 114 -17.17 -8.88 32.41
#